data_AF-A0A0R3MP37-F1
#
_entry.id   AF-A0A0R3MP37-F1
#
_cell.length_a   1.000
_cell.length_b   1.000
_cell.length_c   1.000
_cell.angle_alpha   90.00
_cell.angle_beta   90.00
_cell.angle_gamma   90.00
#
_symmetry.space_group_name_H-M   'P 1'
#
loop_
_entity.id
_entity.type
_entity.pdbx_description
1 polymer ?
#
loop_
_entity_poly.entity_id
_entity_poly.type
_entity_poly.pdbx_seq_one_letter_code
_entity_poly.pdbx_strand_id
1 'polypeptide(L)'
;MHCIPPQLAREIWPQVREKLYAAVRRTDLSHTVDIARDVLHGDGVLWLACDGQEIEAAAVTLLTRTDRHLVCLITALGGSNMESWLPLLSEVEDWARSEGAALVRVMGRPGWVRVLKNYHVSNVVLERAL
;
A
#
# COMPACT_ATOMS: atom_id res chain seq x y z
N MET A 1 10.44 4.33 1.65
CA MET A 1 9.36 5.19 1.16
C MET A 1 9.07 6.16 2.29
N HIS A 2 8.84 7.43 1.99
CA HIS A 2 8.55 8.43 3.01
C HIS A 2 7.11 8.31 3.51
N CYS A 3 6.95 8.19 4.82
CA CYS A 3 5.66 8.31 5.50
C CYS A 3 5.17 9.75 5.42
N ILE A 4 3.93 9.97 4.98
CA ILE A 4 3.33 11.28 4.84
C ILE A 4 2.38 11.53 6.02
N PRO A 5 2.64 12.57 6.84
CA PRO A 5 1.76 12.93 7.95
C PRO A 5 0.33 13.24 7.46
N PRO A 6 -0.73 12.93 8.22
CA PRO A 6 -2.12 13.12 7.79
C PRO A 6 -2.46 14.54 7.30
N GLN A 7 -1.86 15.57 7.91
CA GLN A 7 -2.07 16.95 7.51
C GLN A 7 -1.56 17.20 6.08
N LEU A 8 -0.34 16.74 5.78
CA LEU A 8 0.28 16.85 4.47
C LEU A 8 -0.35 15.90 3.44
N ALA A 9 -0.86 14.74 3.90
CA ALA A 9 -1.51 13.76 3.03
C ALA A 9 -2.71 14.38 2.30
N ARG A 10 -3.50 15.24 2.95
CA ARG A 10 -4.62 15.95 2.33
C ARG A 10 -4.17 16.90 1.21
N GLU A 11 -3.04 17.57 1.39
CA GLU A 11 -2.50 18.53 0.41
C GLU A 11 -1.90 17.81 -0.80
N ILE A 12 -1.20 16.69 -0.58
CA ILE A 12 -0.55 15.92 -1.63
C ILE A 12 -1.52 14.99 -2.36
N TRP A 13 -2.63 14.59 -1.72
CA TRP A 13 -3.59 13.62 -2.28
C TRP A 13 -3.97 13.84 -3.75
N PRO A 14 -4.29 15.07 -4.23
CA PRO A 14 -4.63 15.30 -5.63
C PRO A 14 -3.54 14.92 -6.62
N GLN A 15 -2.27 14.94 -6.21
CA GLN A 15 -1.10 14.65 -7.05
C GLN A 15 -0.84 13.14 -7.18
N VAL A 16 -1.24 12.36 -6.16
CA VAL A 16 -0.83 10.95 -6.03
C VAL A 16 -1.99 9.97 -6.21
N ARG A 17 -3.24 10.41 -6.01
CA ARG A 17 -4.42 9.54 -6.02
C ARG A 17 -4.55 8.72 -7.30
N GLU A 18 -4.20 9.27 -8.47
CA GLU A 18 -4.34 8.52 -9.73
C GLU A 18 -3.35 7.37 -9.85
N LYS A 19 -2.16 7.45 -9.25
CA LYS A 19 -1.21 6.32 -9.20
C LYS A 19 -1.78 5.17 -8.36
N LEU A 20 -2.41 5.50 -7.23
CA LEU A 20 -3.09 4.53 -6.36
C LEU A 20 -4.33 3.96 -7.04
N TYR A 21 -5.17 4.80 -7.64
CA TYR A 21 -6.39 4.35 -8.31
C TYR A 21 -6.08 3.48 -9.53
N ALA A 22 -5.01 3.77 -10.27
CA ALA A 22 -4.54 2.90 -11.34
C ALA A 22 -4.13 1.52 -10.80
N ALA A 23 -3.55 1.42 -9.60
CA ALA A 23 -3.25 0.14 -8.98
C ALA A 23 -4.53 -0.59 -8.54
N VAL A 24 -5.45 0.11 -7.89
CA VAL A 24 -6.74 -0.44 -7.45
C VAL A 24 -7.52 -1.00 -8.63
N ARG A 25 -7.70 -0.22 -9.70
CA ARG A 25 -8.46 -0.61 -10.92
C ARG A 25 -7.89 -1.82 -11.68
N ARG A 26 -6.66 -2.26 -11.38
CA ARG A 26 -6.06 -3.46 -11.98
C ARG A 26 -6.50 -4.76 -11.30
N THR A 27 -7.27 -4.65 -10.22
CA THR A 27 -7.78 -5.76 -9.42
C THR A 27 -9.21 -5.43 -8.97
N ASP A 28 -9.99 -6.42 -8.57
CA ASP A 28 -11.31 -6.19 -7.96
C ASP A 28 -11.26 -6.36 -6.43
N LEU A 29 -10.11 -6.02 -5.82
CA LEU A 29 -9.83 -6.27 -4.40
C LEU A 29 -10.14 -5.09 -3.48
N SER A 30 -10.40 -3.91 -4.03
CA SER A 30 -10.56 -2.67 -3.28
C SER A 30 -11.32 -1.62 -4.08
N HIS A 31 -11.84 -0.61 -3.39
CA HIS A 31 -12.61 0.48 -3.98
C HIS A 31 -11.90 1.82 -3.76
N THR A 32 -11.80 2.64 -4.82
CA THR A 32 -10.98 3.88 -4.80
C THR A 32 -11.47 4.90 -3.78
N VAL A 33 -12.78 4.98 -3.54
CA VAL A 33 -13.38 5.88 -2.54
C VAL A 33 -12.96 5.49 -1.13
N ASP A 34 -12.84 4.19 -0.84
CA ASP A 34 -12.40 3.73 0.49
C ASP A 34 -10.94 4.08 0.72
N ILE A 35 -10.06 3.87 -0.27
CA ILE A 35 -8.67 4.30 -0.18
C ILE A 35 -8.55 5.81 0.08
N ALA A 36 -9.35 6.63 -0.63
CA ALA A 36 -9.36 8.06 -0.43
C ALA A 36 -9.83 8.44 0.99
N ARG A 37 -10.92 7.83 1.45
CA ARG A 37 -11.46 8.05 2.79
C ARG A 37 -10.42 7.72 3.85
N ASP A 38 -9.81 6.54 3.77
CA ASP A 38 -8.86 6.07 4.77
C ASP A 38 -7.65 7.02 4.87
N VAL A 39 -7.10 7.48 3.74
CA VAL A 39 -6.01 8.46 3.73
C VAL A 39 -6.44 9.83 4.26
N LEU A 40 -7.57 10.36 3.80
CA LEU A 40 -8.00 11.73 4.12
C LEU A 40 -8.52 11.88 5.55
N HIS A 41 -9.03 10.79 6.14
CA HIS A 41 -9.45 10.75 7.55
C HIS A 41 -8.32 10.35 8.51
N GLY A 42 -7.20 9.83 7.98
CA GLY A 42 -6.02 9.45 8.78
C GLY A 42 -6.10 8.04 9.36
N ASP A 43 -7.05 7.22 8.91
CA ASP A 43 -7.12 5.80 9.23
C ASP A 43 -6.02 5.01 8.49
N GLY A 44 -5.69 5.45 7.29
CA GLY A 44 -4.62 4.92 6.45
C GLY A 44 -3.40 5.85 6.39
N VAL A 45 -2.22 5.25 6.35
CA VAL A 45 -0.96 5.97 6.18
C VAL A 45 -0.60 6.00 4.69
N LEU A 46 -0.35 7.20 4.18
CA LEU A 46 0.14 7.44 2.82
C LEU A 46 1.67 7.38 2.79
N TRP A 47 2.20 6.68 1.80
CA TRP A 47 3.64 6.51 1.56
C TRP A 47 4.00 6.97 0.16
N LEU A 48 5.13 7.66 0.01
CA LEU A 48 5.64 8.10 -1.29
C LEU A 48 7.06 7.59 -1.52
N ALA A 49 7.32 7.10 -2.72
CA ALA A 49 8.67 6.97 -3.23
C ALA A 49 8.92 8.13 -4.19
N CYS A 50 9.96 8.90 -3.92
CA CYS A 50 10.33 10.06 -4.72
C CYS A 50 11.74 9.90 -5.27
N ASP A 51 11.95 10.32 -6.52
CA ASP A 51 13.26 10.58 -7.10
C ASP A 51 13.37 12.08 -7.37
N GLY A 52 14.14 12.78 -6.53
CA GLY A 52 14.17 14.24 -6.51
C GLY A 52 12.79 14.85 -6.26
N GLN A 53 12.24 15.55 -7.26
CA GLN A 53 10.90 16.15 -7.19
C GLN A 53 9.80 15.27 -7.81
N GLU A 54 10.15 14.14 -8.44
CA GLU A 54 9.19 13.25 -9.06
C GLU A 54 8.70 12.20 -8.08
N ILE A 55 7.39 12.01 -8.01
CA ILE A 55 6.76 10.93 -7.24
C ILE A 55 6.69 9.69 -8.13
N GLU A 56 7.61 8.75 -7.96
CA GLU A 56 7.64 7.52 -8.75
C GLU A 56 6.52 6.55 -8.35
N ALA A 57 6.27 6.41 -7.05
CA ALA A 57 5.25 5.51 -6.51
C ALA A 57 4.56 6.05 -5.27
N ALA A 58 3.37 5.52 -5.02
CA ALA A 58 2.59 5.76 -3.82
C ALA A 58 2.06 4.43 -3.27
N ALA A 59 1.97 4.34 -1.95
CA ALA A 59 1.31 3.25 -1.25
C ALA A 59 0.37 3.77 -0.16
N VAL A 60 -0.62 2.95 0.20
CA VAL A 60 -1.47 3.17 1.36
C VAL A 60 -1.42 1.94 2.24
N THR A 61 -1.25 2.15 3.53
CA THR A 61 -1.29 1.07 4.53
C THR A 61 -2.34 1.30 5.60
N LEU A 62 -2.99 0.23 6.05
CA LEU A 62 -3.81 0.21 7.26
C LEU A 62 -3.28 -0.80 8.27
N LEU A 63 -3.30 -0.43 9.54
CA LEU A 63 -3.09 -1.37 10.64
C LEU A 63 -4.41 -2.05 10.97
N THR A 64 -4.46 -3.37 10.83
CA THR A 64 -5.64 -4.18 11.10
C THR A 64 -5.34 -5.26 12.14
N ARG A 65 -6.28 -5.48 13.06
CA ARG A 65 -6.17 -6.55 14.05
C ARG A 65 -6.79 -7.83 13.52
N THR A 66 -6.10 -8.93 13.74
CA THR A 66 -6.64 -10.28 13.61
C THR A 66 -6.72 -10.91 15.00
N ASP A 67 -7.36 -12.05 15.13
CA ASP A 67 -7.39 -12.81 16.39
C ASP A 67 -5.98 -13.25 16.87
N ARG A 68 -4.97 -13.19 16.00
CA ARG A 68 -3.60 -13.62 16.32
C ARG A 68 -2.67 -12.46 16.63
N HIS A 69 -2.74 -11.39 15.85
CA HIS A 69 -1.78 -10.29 15.92
C HIS A 69 -2.24 -9.08 15.08
N LEU A 70 -1.53 -7.97 15.28
CA LEU A 70 -1.62 -6.79 14.41
C LEU A 70 -0.96 -7.07 13.05
N VAL A 71 -1.56 -6.57 11.97
CA VAL A 71 -1.12 -6.71 10.58
C VAL A 71 -1.07 -5.34 9.94
N CYS A 72 0.03 -5.02 9.26
CA CYS A 72 0.09 -3.88 8.35
C CYS A 72 -0.34 -4.32 6.95
N LEU A 73 -1.54 -3.94 6.53
CA LEU A 73 -2.08 -4.23 5.21
C LEU A 73 -1.73 -3.11 4.23
N ILE A 74 -1.00 -3.42 3.17
CA ILE A 74 -0.84 -2.53 2.01
C ILE A 74 -2.10 -2.65 1.15
N THR A 75 -2.98 -1.65 1.21
CA THR A 75 -4.29 -1.64 0.54
C THR A 75 -4.22 -1.11 -0.89
N ALA A 76 -3.24 -0.25 -1.17
CA ALA A 76 -2.94 0.21 -2.52
C ALA A 76 -1.44 0.42 -2.67
N LEU A 77 -0.87 0.01 -3.80
CA LEU A 77 0.54 0.21 -4.13
C LEU A 77 0.70 0.31 -5.65
N GLY A 78 1.12 1.49 -6.11
CA GLY A 78 1.21 1.81 -7.53
C GLY A 78 2.30 2.83 -7.85
N GLY A 79 2.88 2.72 -9.04
CA GLY A 79 3.95 3.60 -9.48
C GLY A 79 4.53 3.17 -10.82
N SER A 80 5.42 3.99 -11.34
CA SER A 80 6.31 3.71 -12.49
C SER A 80 7.69 3.30 -11.98
N ASN A 81 8.50 2.63 -12.81
CA ASN A 81 9.88 2.27 -12.45
C ASN A 81 10.02 1.39 -11.19
N MET A 82 9.29 0.27 -11.10
CA MET A 82 9.24 -0.54 -9.87
C MET A 82 10.58 -0.93 -9.27
N GLU A 83 11.60 -1.12 -10.09
CA GLU A 83 12.93 -1.52 -9.62
C GLU A 83 13.60 -0.46 -8.72
N SER A 84 13.32 0.84 -8.93
CA SER A 84 13.89 1.92 -8.12
C SER A 84 13.28 1.99 -6.73
N TRP A 85 11.95 1.86 -6.62
CA TRP A 85 11.25 2.08 -5.35
C TRP A 85 10.87 0.82 -4.59
N LEU A 86 10.92 -0.37 -5.21
CA LEU A 86 10.59 -1.62 -4.50
C LEU A 86 11.48 -1.85 -3.25
N PRO A 87 12.80 -1.59 -3.28
CA PRO A 87 13.64 -1.68 -2.07
C PRO A 87 13.17 -0.77 -0.92
N LEU A 88 12.52 0.34 -1.26
CA LEU A 88 12.02 1.33 -0.31
C LEU A 88 10.79 0.83 0.48
N LEU A 89 10.20 -0.32 0.14
CA LEU A 89 9.16 -0.96 0.96
C LEU A 89 9.69 -1.40 2.33
N SER A 90 10.99 -1.61 2.48
CA SER A 90 11.61 -1.91 3.78
C SER A 90 11.29 -0.85 4.84
N GLU A 91 11.18 0.42 4.47
CA GLU A 91 10.78 1.49 5.40
C GLU A 91 9.34 1.34 5.90
N VAL A 92 8.45 0.79 5.06
CA VAL A 92 7.06 0.45 5.46
C VAL A 92 7.08 -0.72 6.44
N GLU A 93 7.93 -1.72 6.20
CA GLU A 93 8.10 -2.89 7.08
C GLU A 93 8.68 -2.50 8.44
N ASP A 94 9.65 -1.59 8.46
CA ASP A 94 10.25 -1.06 9.69
C ASP A 94 9.25 -0.25 10.50
N TRP A 95 8.47 0.61 9.85
CA TRP A 95 7.37 1.32 10.50
C TRP A 95 6.33 0.33 11.05
N ALA A 96 5.87 -0.62 10.24
CA ALA A 96 4.91 -1.63 10.68
C ALA A 96 5.40 -2.37 11.92
N ARG A 97 6.68 -2.72 11.98
CA ARG A 97 7.31 -3.35 13.14
C ARG A 97 7.31 -2.42 14.36
N SER A 98 7.60 -1.13 14.18
CA SER A 98 7.55 -0.15 15.28
C SER A 98 6.13 0.06 15.84
N GLU A 99 5.10 -0.12 15.03
CA GLU A 99 3.69 -0.10 15.45
C GLU A 99 3.25 -1.41 16.11
N GLY A 100 4.13 -2.40 16.20
CA GLY A 100 3.85 -3.71 16.79
C GLY A 100 3.16 -4.69 15.84
N ALA A 101 3.16 -4.44 14.53
CA ALA A 101 2.65 -5.39 13.56
C ALA A 101 3.56 -6.63 13.49
N ALA A 102 2.96 -7.81 13.51
CA ALA A 102 3.70 -9.07 13.39
C ALA A 102 4.06 -9.39 11.93
N LEU A 103 3.32 -8.83 10.97
CA LEU A 103 3.58 -9.01 9.54
C LEU A 103 3.04 -7.86 8.71
N VAL A 104 3.61 -7.72 7.51
CA VAL A 104 3.07 -6.92 6.41
C VAL A 104 2.32 -7.85 5.46
N ARG A 105 1.15 -7.40 5.00
CA ARG A 105 0.31 -8.13 4.04
C ARG A 105 0.09 -7.28 2.80
N VAL A 106 0.23 -7.90 1.64
CA VAL A 106 -0.12 -7.30 0.34
C VAL A 106 -1.25 -8.12 -0.27
N MET A 107 -2.35 -7.46 -0.62
CA MET A 107 -3.41 -8.04 -1.44
C MET A 107 -3.37 -7.35 -2.80
N GLY A 108 -3.12 -8.09 -3.87
CA GLY A 108 -2.93 -7.49 -5.18
C GLY A 108 -2.79 -8.50 -6.31
N ARG A 109 -2.44 -7.97 -7.49
CA ARG A 109 -2.25 -8.75 -8.72
C ARG A 109 -1.25 -9.91 -8.52
N PRO A 110 -1.45 -11.07 -9.18
CA PRO A 110 -0.56 -12.25 -9.04
C PRO A 110 0.92 -11.95 -9.31
N GLY A 111 1.23 -10.98 -10.17
CA GLY A 111 2.60 -10.58 -10.49
C GLY A 111 3.44 -10.11 -9.29
N TRP A 112 2.82 -9.74 -8.17
CA TRP A 112 3.54 -9.40 -6.94
C TRP A 112 4.36 -10.56 -6.38
N VAL A 113 3.88 -11.80 -6.54
CA VAL A 113 4.61 -13.01 -6.11
C VAL A 113 5.96 -13.13 -6.80
N ARG A 114 6.09 -12.64 -8.04
CA ARG A 114 7.35 -12.66 -8.77
C ARG A 114 8.39 -11.71 -8.18
N VAL A 115 7.97 -10.58 -7.61
CA VAL A 115 8.88 -9.46 -7.26
C VAL A 115 9.10 -9.33 -5.75
N LEU A 116 8.11 -9.69 -4.93
CA LEU A 116 8.22 -9.69 -3.48
C LEU A 116 8.86 -11.00 -2.98
N LYS A 117 10.17 -11.15 -3.19
CA LYS A 117 10.90 -12.40 -2.91
C LYS A 117 10.91 -12.84 -1.45
N ASN A 118 10.77 -11.88 -0.52
CA ASN A 118 10.73 -12.13 0.91
C ASN A 118 9.30 -12.32 1.46
N TYR A 119 8.29 -12.30 0.57
CA TYR A 119 6.91 -12.57 0.89
C TYR A 119 6.54 -13.97 0.42
N HIS A 120 5.57 -14.60 1.08
CA HIS A 120 5.00 -15.87 0.65
C HIS A 120 3.49 -15.74 0.47
N VAL A 121 2.92 -16.60 -0.39
CA VAL A 121 1.47 -16.69 -0.57
C VAL A 121 0.89 -17.42 0.64
N SER A 122 0.15 -16.70 1.49
CA SER A 122 -0.52 -17.29 2.65
C SER A 122 -1.95 -17.76 2.36
N ASN A 123 -2.63 -17.11 1.42
CA ASN A 123 -4.04 -17.33 1.09
C ASN A 123 -4.26 -17.09 -0.42
N VAL A 124 -5.36 -17.63 -0.95
CA VAL A 124 -5.82 -17.40 -2.33
C VAL A 124 -7.23 -16.82 -2.33
N VAL A 125 -7.53 -15.97 -3.31
CA VAL A 125 -8.88 -15.45 -3.57
C VAL A 125 -9.52 -16.31 -4.65
N LEU A 126 -10.75 -16.77 -4.42
CA LEU A 126 -11.53 -17.59 -5.36
C LEU A 126 -12.80 -16.85 -5.74
N GLU A 127 -13.08 -16.76 -7.04
CA GLU A 127 -14.23 -16.03 -7.58
C GLU A 127 -15.06 -16.93 -8.49
N ARG A 128 -16.37 -16.73 -8.47
CA ARG A 128 -17.32 -17.33 -9.41
C ARG A 128 -18.28 -16.25 -9.85
N ALA A 129 -18.35 -15.97 -11.14
CA ALA A 129 -19.35 -15.07 -11.69
C ALA A 129 -20.76 -15.60 -11.34
N LEU A 130 -21.65 -14.69 -10.94
CA LEU A 130 -23.04 -14.98 -10.58
C LEU A 130 -23.97 -14.82 -11.79
#